data_AF-A0A3D3M208-F1
#
_entry.id   AF-A0A3D3M208-F1
#
_cell.length_a   1.000
_cell.length_b   1.000
_cell.length_c   1.000
_cell.angle_alpha   90.00
_cell.angle_beta   90.00
_cell.angle_gamma   90.00
#
_symmetry.space_group_name_H-M   'P 1'
#
loop_
_entity.id
_entity.type
_entity.pdbx_description
1 polymer ?
#
loop_
_entity_poly.entity_id
_entity_poly.type
_entity_poly.pdbx_seq_one_letter_code
_entity_poly.pdbx_strand_id
1 'polypeptide(L)' 'MVFRQQPLADVVDELNRYWPGQTLVLGEALRQRKVSGVFEIDKPDAVLKALKHTLGLSAEQYTPYLRVLREG' A
#
# COMPACT_ATOMS: atom_id res chain seq x y z
N MET A 1 4.74 -2.59 11.97
CA MET A 1 5.32 -3.63 11.10
C MET A 1 6.50 -3.06 10.32
N VAL A 2 7.55 -3.84 10.11
CA VAL A 2 8.78 -3.36 9.44
C VAL A 2 8.98 -4.15 8.14
N PHE A 3 9.17 -3.44 7.03
CA PHE A 3 9.44 -4.02 5.71
C PHE A 3 10.82 -3.55 5.21
N ARG A 4 11.56 -4.44 4.54
CA ARG A 4 12.90 -4.16 4.02
C ARG A 4 13.05 -4.68 2.61
N GLN A 5 13.12 -3.77 1.64
CA GLN A 5 13.26 -4.04 0.21
C GLN A 5 12.24 -5.08 -0.31
N GLN A 6 11.01 -5.01 0.20
CA GLN A 6 9.93 -5.91 -0.21
C GLN A 6 9.14 -5.31 -1.37
N PRO A 7 8.69 -6.11 -2.34
CA PRO A 7 7.75 -5.67 -3.36
C PRO A 7 6.52 -5.03 -2.72
N LEU A 8 6.02 -3.94 -3.29
CA LEU A 8 4.81 -3.27 -2.81
C LEU A 8 3.61 -4.21 -2.79
N ALA A 9 3.50 -5.14 -3.75
CA ALA A 9 2.43 -6.14 -3.75
C ALA A 9 2.43 -6.97 -2.45
N ASP A 10 3.58 -7.51 -2.05
CA ASP A 10 3.69 -8.32 -0.84
C ASP A 10 3.42 -7.48 0.42
N VAL A 11 3.87 -6.23 0.44
CA VAL A 11 3.62 -5.29 1.54
C VAL A 11 2.12 -5.05 1.68
N VAL A 12 1.42 -4.80 0.57
CA VAL A 12 -0.02 -4.53 0.57
C VAL A 12 -0.82 -5.79 0.92
N ASP A 13 -0.44 -6.96 0.40
CA ASP A 13 -1.08 -8.22 0.72
C ASP A 13 -0.96 -8.56 2.21
N GLU A 14 0.17 -8.21 2.84
CA GLU A 14 0.37 -8.37 4.27
C GLU A 14 -0.44 -7.36 5.08
N LEU A 15 -0.50 -6.10 4.66
CA LEU A 15 -1.33 -5.07 5.32
C LEU A 15 -2.83 -5.40 5.23
N ASN A 16 -3.28 -5.97 4.11
CA ASN A 16 -4.66 -6.43 3.90
C ASN A 16 -5.09 -7.50 4.91
N ARG A 17 -4.16 -8.19 5.58
CA ARG A 17 -4.50 -9.15 6.65
C ARG A 17 -4.99 -8.47 7.93
N TYR A 18 -4.58 -7.23 8.15
CA TYR A 18 -4.89 -6.47 9.36
C TYR A 18 -5.93 -5.36 9.12
N TRP A 19 -6.04 -4.87 7.88
CA TRP A 19 -6.95 -3.80 7.55
C TRP A 19 -8.34 -4.32 7.14
N PRO A 20 -9.42 -3.67 7.56
CA PRO A 20 -10.74 -3.98 7.05
C PRO A 20 -10.85 -3.54 5.58
N GLY A 21 -11.27 -4.48 4.72
CA GLY A 21 -11.42 -4.25 3.28
C GLY A 21 -10.24 -4.79 2.46
N GLN A 22 -10.16 -4.37 1.20
CA GLN A 22 -9.08 -4.71 0.29
C GLN A 22 -8.38 -3.46 -0.25
N THR A 23 -7.06 -3.50 -0.20
CA THR A 23 -6.19 -2.58 -0.94
C THR A 23 -5.57 -3.34 -2.10
N LEU A 24 -5.77 -2.86 -3.33
CA LEU A 24 -5.21 -3.45 -4.54
C LEU A 24 -4.15 -2.54 -5.13
N VAL A 25 -3.07 -3.14 -5.65
CA VAL A 25 -2.04 -2.42 -6.41
C VAL A 25 -2.24 -2.70 -7.89
N LEU A 26 -2.55 -1.66 -8.66
CA LEU A 26 -2.67 -1.70 -10.11
C LEU A 26 -1.33 -1.36 -10.79
N GLY A 27 -1.00 -2.12 -11.83
CA GLY A 27 0.23 -1.97 -12.60
C GLY A 27 1.35 -2.88 -12.09
N GLU A 28 1.93 -3.67 -12.99
CA GLU A 28 2.98 -4.64 -12.65
C GLU A 28 4.28 -3.98 -12.19
N ALA A 29 4.65 -2.86 -12.81
CA ALA A 29 5.80 -2.06 -12.40
C ALA A 29 5.67 -1.55 -10.97
N LEU A 30 4.49 -1.03 -10.60
CA LEU A 30 4.21 -0.55 -9.25
C LEU A 30 4.25 -1.68 -8.22
N ARG A 31 3.68 -2.84 -8.56
CA ARG A 31 3.69 -4.05 -7.71
C ARG A 31 5.11 -4.52 -7.36
N GLN A 32 6.04 -4.38 -8.30
CA GLN A 32 7.44 -4.78 -8.10
C GLN A 32 8.31 -3.72 -7.41
N ARG A 33 7.81 -2.48 -7.23
CA ARG A 33 8.58 -1.43 -6.55
C ARG A 33 8.92 -1.84 -5.14
N LYS A 34 10.19 -1.65 -4.79
CA LYS A 34 10.71 -2.01 -3.48
C LYS A 34 10.35 -0.95 -2.45
N VAL A 35 9.78 -1.39 -1.35
CA VAL A 35 9.40 -0.56 -0.22
C VAL A 35 10.21 -0.97 0.98
N SER A 36 10.71 0.04 1.70
CA SER A 36 11.35 -0.14 2.99
C SER A 36 10.79 0.90 3.95
N GLY A 37 10.49 0.50 5.17
CA GLY A 37 9.91 1.40 6.15
C GLY A 37 9.25 0.69 7.31
N VAL A 38 8.84 1.49 8.29
CA VAL A 38 8.03 1.05 9.41
C VAL A 38 6.61 1.57 9.20
N PHE A 39 5.65 0.67 9.18
CA PHE A 39 4.24 0.98 8.98
C PHE A 39 3.43 0.58 10.22
N GLU A 40 2.67 1.54 10.73
CA GLU A 40 1.71 1.36 11.83
C GLU A 40 0.42 0.75 11.26
N ILE A 41 0.17 -0.53 11.53
CA ILE A 41 -0.97 -1.27 10.97
C ILE A 41 -2.32 -0.79 11.53
N ASP A 42 -2.30 -0.17 12.70
CA ASP A 42 -3.43 0.50 13.36
C ASP A 42 -3.80 1.83 12.71
N LYS A 43 -2.96 2.37 11.80
CA LYS A 43 -3.16 3.65 11.13
C LYS A 43 -3.07 3.52 9.60
N PRO A 44 -4.07 2.91 8.95
CA PRO A 44 -4.05 2.66 7.50
C PRO A 44 -3.84 3.93 6.67
N ASP A 45 -4.46 5.04 7.04
CA ASP A 45 -4.35 6.30 6.29
C ASP A 45 -2.95 6.92 6.38
N ALA A 46 -2.26 6.76 7.51
CA ALA A 46 -0.88 7.20 7.67
C ALA A 46 0.07 6.38 6.80
N VAL A 47 -0.12 5.06 6.75
CA VAL A 47 0.65 4.16 5.89
C VAL A 47 0.45 4.50 4.42
N LEU A 48 -0.79 4.70 3.99
CA LEU A 48 -1.09 5.08 2.60
C LEU A 48 -0.47 6.43 2.23
N LYS A 49 -0.53 7.42 3.13
CA LYS A 49 0.13 8.71 2.91
C LYS A 49 1.64 8.55 2.75
N ALA A 50 2.28 7.70 3.55
CA ALA A 50 3.70 7.39 3.43
C ALA A 50 4.00 6.71 2.08
N LEU A 51 3.22 5.69 1.69
CA LEU A 51 3.38 5.01 0.40
C LEU A 51 3.23 5.98 -0.79
N LYS A 52 2.22 6.86 -0.76
CA LYS A 52 2.04 7.93 -1.76
C LYS A 52 3.29 8.83 -1.86
N HIS A 53 3.83 9.26 -0.72
CA HIS A 53 4.98 10.16 -0.69
C HIS A 53 6.29 9.48 -1.14
N THR A 54 6.52 8.22 -0.72
CA THR A 54 7.75 7.50 -1.04
C THR A 54 7.79 7.00 -2.49
N LEU A 55 6.65 6.57 -3.02
CA LEU A 55 6.58 5.93 -4.34
C LEU A 55 6.00 6.83 -5.43
N GLY A 56 5.47 8.00 -5.09
CA GLY A 56 4.79 8.88 -6.04
C GLY A 56 3.51 8.27 -6.60
N LEU A 57 2.82 7.43 -5.82
CA LEU A 57 1.60 6.76 -6.25
C LEU A 57 0.34 7.52 -5.82
N SER A 58 -0.76 7.24 -6.52
CA SER A 58 -2.09 7.70 -6.18
C SER A 58 -2.87 6.58 -5.50
N ALA A 59 -3.59 6.91 -4.43
CA ALA A 59 -4.50 6.00 -3.75
C ALA A 59 -5.92 6.51 -3.91
N GLU A 60 -6.77 5.70 -4.54
CA GLU A 60 -8.17 6.02 -4.81
C GLU A 60 -9.08 5.03 -4.10
N GLN A 61 -10.13 5.56 -3.49
CA GLN A 61 -11.14 4.76 -2.82
C GLN A 61 -12.36 4.67 -3.74
N TYR A 62 -12.64 3.47 -4.22
CA TYR A 62 -13.78 3.22 -5.10
C TYR A 62 -15.04 2.85 -4.29
N THR A 63 -14.87 2.16 -3.17
CA THR A 63 -15.97 1.80 -2.26
C THR A 63 -15.51 1.88 -0.80
N PRO A 64 -16.40 1.79 0.19
CA PRO A 64 -16.02 1.74 1.61
C PRO A 64 -15.03 0.61 1.95
N TYR A 65 -14.99 -0.46 1.15
CA TYR A 65 -14.17 -1.65 1.37
C TYR A 65 -13.09 -1.87 0.31
N LEU A 66 -13.04 -1.06 -0.76
CA LEU A 66 -12.07 -1.23 -1.84
C LEU A 66 -11.28 0.05 -2.07
N ARG A 67 -9.96 -0.09 -1.88
CA ARG A 67 -8.96 0.95 -2.11
C ARG A 67 -7.98 0.47 -3.16
N VAL A 68 -7.56 1.35 -4.04
CA VAL A 68 -6.75 1.02 -5.20
C VAL A 68 -5.55 1.97 -5.27
N LEU A 69 -4.35 1.39 -5.34
CA LEU A 69 -3.10 2.10 -5.54
C LEU A 69 -2.72 2.00 -7.01
N ARG A 70 -2.47 3.14 -7.64
CA ARG A 70 -2.05 3.24 -9.04
C ARG A 70 -0.90 4.24 -9.18
N GLU A 71 -0.17 4.17 -10.29
CA GLU A 71 0.87 5.17 -10.58
C GLU A 71 0.21 6.56 -10.75
N GLY A 72 0.86 7.58 -10.18
CA GLY A 72 0.41 8.97 -10.20
C GLY A 72 0.86 9.74 -11.44
#